data_AF-A8PWH9-F1
#
_entry.id   AF-A8PWH9-F1
#
_cell.length_a   1.000
_cell.length_b   1.000
_cell.length_c   1.000
_cell.angle_alpha   90.00
_cell.angle_beta   90.00
_cell.angle_gamma   90.00
#
_symmetry.space_group_name_H-M   'P 1'
#
loop_
_entity.id
_entity.type
_entity.pdbx_description
1 polymer ?
#
loop_
_entity_poly.entity_id
_entity_poly.type
_entity_poly.pdbx_seq_one_letter_code
_entity_poly.pdbx_strand_id
1 'polypeptide(L)'
;MAHMEFDARRSVEHPYGLGYERIPLPHAYMAMCASGRVPFVDVIDPTIMSLSERAMLAENLESEKWDEGMYLDSYFDSDGEVAGVVRVEPLILKREFLPHTMGATTPKAMPPFTEQSQALLIQVLFAYLYEMHVSLNDASSESAWTICKLCRSIACFAEPWPQSNASSTMAEYVLHASYRRALTYPLYRSWALCAQVHKDLYSLLSKCDAKARILHVLRDMDAIFALAPTGTGVPEPMEIVLQLIWDVWFAPLEVWVQTLTPEDIRALASTILIPMSKADVGNPGDWDLDTLEWAAREAADEGEIGGYV
;
A
#
# COMPACT_ATOMS: atom_id res chain seq x y z
N MET A 1 25.46 23.32 27.96
CA MET A 1 26.06 22.12 27.33
C MET A 1 24.99 21.10 26.98
N ALA A 2 24.16 20.62 27.92
CA ALA A 2 23.06 19.68 27.62
C ALA A 2 22.01 20.19 26.60
N HIS A 3 21.69 21.50 26.60
CA HIS A 3 20.79 22.09 25.58
C HIS A 3 21.42 22.17 24.18
N MET A 4 22.74 22.36 24.08
CA MET A 4 23.46 22.37 22.78
C MET A 4 23.63 20.95 22.23
N GLU A 5 23.80 19.93 23.08
CA GLU A 5 23.83 18.52 22.66
C GLU A 5 22.45 18.01 22.25
N PHE A 6 21.37 18.52 22.88
CA PHE A 6 20.00 18.23 22.47
C PHE A 6 19.65 18.87 21.12
N ASP A 7 20.06 20.12 20.88
CA ASP A 7 19.86 20.79 19.58
C ASP A 7 20.77 20.22 18.47
N ALA A 8 21.97 19.74 18.80
CA ALA A 8 22.84 19.06 17.84
C ALA A 8 22.29 17.70 17.38
N ARG A 9 21.60 16.95 18.26
CA ARG A 9 20.94 15.68 17.91
C ARG A 9 19.72 15.89 17.00
N ARG A 10 18.94 16.96 17.21
CA ARG A 10 17.83 17.34 16.32
C ARG A 10 18.27 17.71 14.89
N SER A 11 19.57 17.96 14.65
CA SER A 11 20.07 18.27 13.31
C SER A 11 20.23 17.04 12.39
N VAL A 12 20.00 15.82 12.90
CA VAL A 12 20.29 14.56 12.18
C VAL A 12 19.03 13.71 11.91
N GLU A 13 17.86 14.05 12.45
CA GLU A 13 16.64 13.24 12.26
C GLU A 13 15.94 13.55 10.92
N HIS A 14 15.77 12.52 10.09
CA HIS A 14 15.08 12.61 8.81
C HIS A 14 13.54 12.68 8.97
N PRO A 15 12.83 13.42 8.10
CA PRO A 15 11.38 13.52 8.16
C PRO A 15 10.68 12.23 7.73
N TYR A 16 9.44 12.04 8.18
CA TYR A 16 8.59 10.91 7.78
C TYR A 16 7.09 11.28 7.80
N GLY A 17 6.24 10.34 7.35
CA GLY A 17 4.80 10.57 7.19
C GLY A 17 4.45 11.40 5.96
N LEU A 18 3.15 11.58 5.72
CA LEU A 18 2.64 12.30 4.54
C LEU A 18 3.03 13.78 4.53
N GLY A 19 3.16 14.40 5.71
CA GLY A 19 3.56 15.80 5.87
C GLY A 19 5.07 16.04 5.91
N TYR A 20 5.89 14.99 5.79
CA TYR A 20 7.34 15.03 6.00
C TYR A 20 7.73 15.75 7.30
N GLU A 21 7.06 15.37 8.38
CA GLU A 21 7.26 15.99 9.67
C GLU A 21 8.54 15.46 10.33
N ARG A 22 9.25 16.34 11.04
CA ARG A 22 10.38 15.98 11.91
C ARG A 22 9.89 15.93 13.36
N ILE A 23 9.07 14.92 13.63
CA ILE A 23 8.51 14.65 14.95
C ILE A 23 9.26 13.47 15.58
N PRO A 24 9.54 13.48 16.90
CA PRO A 24 10.16 12.34 17.56
C PRO A 24 9.24 11.11 17.52
N LEU A 25 9.82 9.93 17.33
CA LEU A 25 9.10 8.67 17.45
C LEU A 25 8.58 8.47 18.88
N PRO A 26 7.38 7.89 19.08
CA PRO A 26 6.89 7.55 20.41
C PRO A 26 7.87 6.66 21.19
N HIS A 27 8.01 6.89 22.50
CA HIS A 27 8.97 6.14 23.32
C HIS A 27 8.79 4.62 23.24
N ALA A 28 7.54 4.16 23.22
CA ALA A 28 7.22 2.74 23.08
C ALA A 28 7.66 2.18 21.71
N TYR A 29 7.51 2.95 20.63
CA TYR A 29 7.98 2.58 19.30
C TYR A 29 9.52 2.53 19.23
N MET A 30 10.21 3.51 19.83
CA MET A 30 11.67 3.49 19.91
C MET A 30 12.22 2.27 20.66
N ALA A 31 11.53 1.83 21.72
CA ALA A 31 11.89 0.60 22.43
C ALA A 31 11.79 -0.64 21.52
N MET A 32 10.80 -0.68 20.63
CA MET A 32 10.65 -1.75 19.63
C MET A 32 11.76 -1.69 18.57
N CYS A 33 12.11 -0.49 18.10
CA CYS A 33 13.23 -0.29 17.17
C CYS A 33 14.54 -0.87 17.74
N ALA A 34 14.82 -0.60 19.01
CA ALA A 34 16.01 -1.13 19.70
C ALA A 34 16.01 -2.66 19.81
N SER A 35 14.84 -3.31 19.81
CA SER A 35 14.71 -4.76 19.80
C SER A 35 14.89 -5.39 18.40
N GLY A 36 14.90 -4.57 17.35
CA GLY A 36 15.00 -5.00 15.95
C GLY A 36 13.73 -5.68 15.41
N ARG A 37 12.61 -5.62 16.15
CA ARG A 37 11.33 -6.22 15.74
C ARG A 37 10.22 -5.19 15.79
N VAL A 38 9.77 -4.75 14.62
CA VAL A 38 8.62 -3.86 14.48
C VAL A 38 7.68 -4.50 13.45
N PRO A 39 6.43 -4.85 13.81
CA PRO A 39 5.47 -5.44 12.89
C PRO A 39 5.10 -4.46 11.77
N PHE A 40 4.55 -4.99 10.68
CA PHE A 40 3.99 -4.26 9.51
C PHE A 40 5.00 -3.48 8.65
N VAL A 41 6.04 -2.90 9.23
CA VAL A 41 7.02 -2.06 8.53
C VAL A 41 8.29 -2.84 8.19
N ASP A 42 8.98 -2.39 7.14
CA ASP A 42 10.26 -2.89 6.66
C ASP A 42 11.41 -1.95 7.09
N VAL A 43 11.16 -0.64 7.10
CA VAL A 43 12.07 0.35 7.69
C VAL A 43 11.60 0.65 9.11
N ILE A 44 12.33 0.09 10.08
CA ILE A 44 11.91 0.11 11.49
C ILE A 44 12.13 1.46 12.17
N ASP A 45 13.17 2.21 11.81
CA ASP A 45 13.42 3.56 12.32
C ASP A 45 13.55 4.50 11.12
N PRO A 46 12.50 5.27 10.77
CA PRO A 46 12.58 6.18 9.65
C PRO A 46 13.46 7.41 9.94
N THR A 47 13.77 7.72 11.19
CA THR A 47 14.49 8.96 11.53
C THR A 47 15.98 8.91 11.20
N ILE A 48 16.55 7.72 11.01
CA ILE A 48 17.98 7.49 10.74
C ILE A 48 18.34 7.42 9.25
N MET A 49 17.34 7.50 8.37
CA MET A 49 17.51 7.30 6.92
C MET A 49 16.69 8.31 6.13
N SER A 50 17.25 8.86 5.06
CA SER A 50 16.55 9.84 4.21
C SER A 50 15.41 9.20 3.41
N LEU A 51 14.46 10.02 2.96
CA LEU A 51 13.32 9.58 2.12
C LEU A 51 13.78 8.83 0.86
N SER A 52 14.82 9.32 0.19
CA SER A 52 15.37 8.70 -1.02
C SER A 52 16.03 7.35 -0.73
N GLU A 53 16.80 7.26 0.36
CA GLU A 53 17.41 5.99 0.77
C GLU A 53 16.34 4.97 1.16
N ARG A 54 15.26 5.39 1.83
CA ARG A 54 14.11 4.52 2.16
C ARG A 54 13.40 4.02 0.90
N ALA A 55 13.25 4.85 -0.14
CA ALA A 55 12.66 4.44 -1.41
C ALA A 55 13.54 3.42 -2.15
N MET A 56 14.86 3.65 -2.22
CA MET A 56 15.80 2.68 -2.80
C MET A 56 15.83 1.36 -2.04
N LEU A 57 15.81 1.42 -0.70
CA LEU A 57 15.77 0.23 0.13
C LEU A 57 14.46 -0.55 -0.09
N ALA A 58 13.33 0.12 -0.24
CA ALA A 58 12.05 -0.54 -0.53
C ALA A 58 12.11 -1.36 -1.83
N GLU A 59 12.68 -0.81 -2.89
CA GLU A 59 12.83 -1.52 -4.17
C GLU A 59 13.77 -2.72 -4.07
N ASN A 60 14.88 -2.56 -3.36
CA ASN A 60 15.81 -3.66 -3.09
C ASN A 60 15.15 -4.78 -2.29
N LEU A 61 14.40 -4.45 -1.24
CA LEU A 61 13.69 -5.43 -0.42
C LEU A 61 12.62 -6.18 -1.23
N GLU A 62 11.96 -5.52 -2.17
CA GLU A 62 11.02 -6.17 -3.10
C GLU A 62 11.77 -7.16 -4.01
N SER A 63 12.90 -6.75 -4.60
CA SER A 63 13.71 -7.63 -5.44
C SER A 63 14.29 -8.83 -4.66
N GLU A 64 14.75 -8.61 -3.42
CA GLU A 64 15.29 -9.68 -2.56
C GLU A 64 14.22 -10.67 -2.10
N LYS A 65 12.99 -10.20 -1.90
CA LYS A 65 11.87 -11.02 -1.40
C LYS A 65 11.10 -11.71 -2.53
N TRP A 66 11.32 -11.32 -3.77
CA TRP A 66 10.76 -11.98 -4.96
C TRP A 66 11.02 -13.48 -4.93
N ASP A 67 10.01 -14.25 -5.33
CA ASP A 67 10.06 -15.70 -5.36
C ASP A 67 9.25 -16.19 -6.55
N GLU A 68 9.96 -16.68 -7.57
CA GLU A 68 9.36 -17.15 -8.81
C GLU A 68 8.46 -18.36 -8.60
N GLY A 69 8.81 -19.26 -7.67
CA GLY A 69 8.02 -20.45 -7.36
C GLY A 69 6.65 -20.07 -6.80
N MET A 70 6.63 -19.20 -5.80
CA MET A 70 5.39 -18.70 -5.20
C MET A 70 4.51 -17.92 -6.20
N TYR A 71 5.13 -17.19 -7.14
CA TYR A 71 4.39 -16.55 -8.24
C TYR A 71 3.79 -17.60 -9.18
N LEU A 72 4.57 -18.58 -9.61
CA LEU A 72 4.13 -19.62 -10.55
C LEU A 72 3.05 -20.51 -9.94
N ASP A 73 3.11 -20.80 -8.64
CA ASP A 73 2.03 -21.49 -7.92
C ASP A 73 0.71 -20.73 -8.06
N SER A 74 0.75 -19.40 -7.90
CA SER A 74 -0.43 -18.56 -8.08
C SER A 74 -0.87 -18.46 -9.55
N TYR A 75 0.07 -18.55 -10.49
CA TYR A 75 -0.20 -18.48 -11.93
C TYR A 75 -0.92 -19.73 -12.45
N PHE A 76 -0.52 -20.93 -11.99
CA PHE A 76 -1.14 -22.19 -12.39
C PHE A 76 -2.47 -22.48 -11.69
N ASP A 77 -2.80 -21.76 -10.62
CA ASP A 77 -4.06 -21.89 -9.91
C ASP A 77 -5.24 -21.22 -10.64
N SER A 78 -5.38 -21.49 -11.95
CA SER A 78 -6.37 -20.86 -12.83
C SER A 78 -7.82 -21.25 -12.53
N ASP A 79 -8.03 -22.36 -11.81
CA ASP A 79 -9.36 -22.87 -11.44
C ASP A 79 -9.56 -23.06 -9.92
N GLY A 80 -8.55 -22.82 -9.08
CA GLY A 80 -8.67 -22.97 -7.62
C GLY A 80 -8.85 -21.66 -6.87
N GLU A 81 -8.07 -21.47 -5.80
CA GLU A 81 -8.26 -20.41 -4.80
C GLU A 81 -7.96 -19.02 -5.37
N VAL A 82 -6.87 -18.88 -6.14
CA VAL A 82 -6.49 -17.64 -6.83
C VAL A 82 -7.60 -17.19 -7.77
N ALA A 83 -8.13 -18.10 -8.59
CA ALA A 83 -9.25 -17.79 -9.47
C ALA A 83 -10.52 -17.40 -8.69
N GLY A 84 -10.74 -18.01 -7.52
CA GLY A 84 -11.77 -17.63 -6.57
C GLY A 84 -11.66 -16.18 -6.11
N VAL A 85 -10.50 -15.79 -5.57
CA VAL A 85 -10.27 -14.42 -5.07
C VAL A 85 -10.28 -13.38 -6.20
N VAL A 86 -9.77 -13.70 -7.39
CA VAL A 86 -9.85 -12.80 -8.57
C VAL A 86 -11.30 -12.47 -8.94
N ARG A 87 -12.23 -13.42 -8.77
CA ARG A 87 -13.66 -13.24 -9.09
C ARG A 87 -14.46 -12.54 -7.99
N VAL A 88 -13.88 -12.33 -6.81
CA VAL A 88 -14.55 -11.55 -5.76
C VAL A 88 -14.82 -10.15 -6.28
N GLU A 89 -15.98 -9.62 -5.97
CA GLU A 89 -16.30 -8.22 -6.24
C GLU A 89 -16.35 -7.48 -4.90
N PRO A 90 -15.43 -6.52 -4.65
CA PRO A 90 -15.39 -5.78 -3.41
C PRO A 90 -16.73 -5.10 -3.09
N LEU A 91 -17.26 -5.33 -1.89
CA LEU A 91 -18.56 -4.80 -1.46
C LEU A 91 -18.60 -3.27 -1.51
N ILE A 92 -17.46 -2.62 -1.32
CA ILE A 92 -17.31 -1.17 -1.44
C ILE A 92 -17.72 -0.63 -2.81
N LEU A 93 -17.66 -1.44 -3.88
CA LEU A 93 -18.05 -1.03 -5.24
C LEU A 93 -19.57 -1.12 -5.48
N LYS A 94 -20.23 -2.02 -4.73
CA LYS A 94 -21.67 -2.30 -4.80
C LYS A 94 -22.49 -1.50 -3.81
N ARG A 95 -21.90 -1.17 -2.66
CA ARG A 95 -22.59 -0.50 -1.56
C ARG A 95 -23.21 0.80 -2.04
N GLU A 96 -24.47 1.03 -1.72
CA GLU A 96 -25.11 2.33 -1.93
C GLU A 96 -24.69 3.27 -0.80
N PHE A 97 -24.09 4.39 -1.15
CA PHE A 97 -23.87 5.47 -0.21
C PHE A 97 -25.02 6.45 -0.37
N LEU A 98 -25.81 6.62 0.70
CA LEU A 98 -26.76 7.73 0.76
C LEU A 98 -25.98 9.03 0.52
N PRO A 99 -26.54 9.99 -0.23
CA PRO A 99 -25.91 11.29 -0.38
C PRO A 99 -25.74 11.89 1.01
N HIS A 100 -24.52 11.83 1.55
CA HIS A 100 -24.21 12.47 2.79
C HIS A 100 -24.38 13.98 2.58
N THR A 101 -25.35 14.57 3.27
CA THR A 101 -25.33 16.00 3.60
C THR A 101 -24.17 16.23 4.55
N MET A 102 -22.95 16.30 3.99
CA MET A 102 -21.82 16.85 4.70
C MET A 102 -22.17 18.30 5.04
N GLY A 103 -22.18 18.63 6.33
CA GLY A 103 -22.09 20.02 6.75
C GLY A 103 -20.89 20.63 6.04
N ALA A 104 -21.12 21.72 5.30
CA ALA A 104 -20.09 22.44 4.56
C ALA A 104 -19.02 22.94 5.54
N THR A 105 -18.04 22.11 5.86
CA THR A 105 -16.77 22.57 6.37
C THR A 105 -16.02 23.05 5.14
N THR A 106 -16.04 24.36 4.96
CA THR A 106 -15.21 25.06 3.98
C THR A 106 -13.78 24.57 4.16
N PRO A 107 -13.15 23.96 3.13
CA PRO A 107 -11.74 23.66 3.21
C PRO A 107 -10.99 24.97 3.44
N LYS A 108 -10.25 25.06 4.54
CA LYS A 108 -9.02 25.86 4.55
C LYS A 108 -8.19 25.35 3.36
N ALA A 109 -7.43 26.25 2.74
CA ALA A 109 -6.59 25.98 1.56
C ALA A 109 -6.07 24.54 1.50
N MET A 110 -6.11 23.92 0.31
CA MET A 110 -5.60 22.57 0.07
C MET A 110 -4.29 22.39 0.84
N PRO A 111 -4.17 21.35 1.69
CA PRO A 111 -2.94 21.11 2.43
C PRO A 111 -1.76 21.09 1.44
N PRO A 112 -0.56 21.52 1.86
CA PRO A 112 0.64 21.20 1.08
C PRO A 112 0.67 19.68 0.78
N PHE A 113 1.35 19.26 -0.30
CA PHE A 113 1.56 17.84 -0.68
C PHE A 113 0.41 17.14 -1.43
N THR A 114 -0.25 17.82 -2.38
CA THR A 114 -1.33 17.24 -3.19
C THR A 114 -0.93 15.98 -3.95
N GLU A 115 0.20 15.98 -4.66
CA GLU A 115 0.62 14.85 -5.50
C GLU A 115 1.03 13.64 -4.63
N GLN A 116 1.64 13.89 -3.48
CA GLN A 116 2.03 12.89 -2.50
C GLN A 116 0.79 12.24 -1.86
N SER A 117 -0.23 13.06 -1.59
CA SER A 117 -1.52 12.59 -1.07
C SER A 117 -2.28 11.78 -2.13
N GLN A 118 -2.23 12.19 -3.40
CA GLN A 118 -2.76 11.41 -4.52
C GLN A 118 -2.05 10.06 -4.66
N ALA A 119 -0.71 10.08 -4.64
CA ALA A 119 0.11 8.87 -4.72
C ALA A 119 -0.17 7.90 -3.56
N LEU A 120 -0.25 8.41 -2.33
CA LEU A 120 -0.59 7.61 -1.16
C LEU A 120 -2.02 7.06 -1.25
N LEU A 121 -2.98 7.88 -1.69
CA LEU A 121 -4.37 7.44 -1.83
C LEU A 121 -4.48 6.26 -2.80
N ILE A 122 -3.78 6.30 -3.93
CA ILE A 122 -3.75 5.19 -4.90
C ILE A 122 -3.20 3.92 -4.25
N GLN A 123 -2.07 4.01 -3.52
CA GLN A 123 -1.48 2.85 -2.82
C GLN A 123 -2.46 2.25 -1.79
N VAL A 124 -3.05 3.11 -0.96
CA VAL A 124 -3.98 2.72 0.11
C VAL A 124 -5.23 2.06 -0.46
N LEU A 125 -5.85 2.66 -1.48
CA LEU A 125 -7.05 2.08 -2.10
C LEU A 125 -6.74 0.77 -2.84
N PHE A 126 -5.59 0.67 -3.51
CA PHE A 126 -5.14 -0.59 -4.12
C PHE A 126 -5.00 -1.69 -3.07
N ALA A 127 -4.32 -1.39 -1.96
CA ALA A 127 -4.09 -2.33 -0.87
C ALA A 127 -5.41 -2.78 -0.19
N TYR A 128 -6.33 -1.85 0.04
CA TYR A 128 -7.67 -2.15 0.56
C TYR A 128 -8.44 -3.08 -0.38
N LEU A 129 -8.51 -2.74 -1.67
CA LEU A 129 -9.26 -3.51 -2.64
C LEU A 129 -8.67 -4.92 -2.78
N TYR A 130 -7.33 -5.03 -2.84
CA TYR A 130 -6.65 -6.32 -2.81
C TYR A 130 -7.07 -7.13 -1.57
N GLU A 131 -7.05 -6.53 -0.39
CA GLU A 131 -7.49 -7.19 0.84
C GLU A 131 -8.95 -7.64 0.75
N MET A 132 -9.86 -6.86 0.17
CA MET A 132 -11.27 -7.26 -0.02
C MET A 132 -11.41 -8.47 -0.95
N HIS A 133 -10.54 -8.64 -1.94
CA HIS A 133 -10.50 -9.86 -2.75
C HIS A 133 -10.04 -11.06 -1.92
N VAL A 134 -8.92 -10.92 -1.21
CA VAL A 134 -8.26 -12.03 -0.50
C VAL A 134 -9.06 -12.49 0.73
N SER A 135 -9.64 -11.55 1.46
CA SER A 135 -10.51 -11.83 2.61
C SER A 135 -11.93 -12.22 2.24
N LEU A 136 -12.28 -12.26 0.94
CA LEU A 136 -13.65 -12.44 0.48
C LEU A 136 -14.62 -11.39 1.06
N ASN A 137 -14.14 -10.17 1.33
CA ASN A 137 -14.81 -9.07 2.04
C ASN A 137 -15.03 -9.28 3.55
N ASP A 138 -14.33 -10.22 4.18
CA ASP A 138 -14.41 -10.47 5.63
C ASP A 138 -13.01 -10.37 6.25
N ALA A 139 -12.63 -9.15 6.63
CA ALA A 139 -11.30 -8.86 7.15
C ALA A 139 -10.98 -9.66 8.43
N SER A 140 -9.70 -10.01 8.57
CA SER A 140 -9.14 -10.81 9.67
C SER A 140 -8.02 -10.06 10.39
N SER A 141 -7.40 -10.69 11.38
CA SER A 141 -6.22 -10.14 12.07
C SER A 141 -5.03 -9.92 11.13
N GLU A 142 -4.94 -10.63 10.00
CA GLU A 142 -3.87 -10.49 9.01
C GLU A 142 -4.13 -9.36 8.00
N SER A 143 -5.35 -8.83 7.94
CA SER A 143 -5.73 -7.80 6.96
C SER A 143 -4.96 -6.50 7.15
N ALA A 144 -4.69 -6.12 8.41
CA ALA A 144 -3.83 -4.97 8.72
C ALA A 144 -2.41 -5.17 8.16
N TRP A 145 -1.90 -6.40 8.21
CA TRP A 145 -0.59 -6.74 7.64
C TRP A 145 -0.60 -6.62 6.13
N THR A 146 -1.59 -7.20 5.43
CA THR A 146 -1.71 -7.09 3.97
C THR A 146 -1.76 -5.63 3.54
N ILE A 147 -2.65 -4.83 4.15
CA ILE A 147 -2.83 -3.42 3.78
C ILE A 147 -1.53 -2.63 3.96
N CYS A 148 -0.89 -2.75 5.12
CA CYS A 148 0.36 -2.05 5.39
C CYS A 148 1.49 -2.51 4.47
N LYS A 149 1.60 -3.83 4.24
CA LYS A 149 2.67 -4.39 3.40
C LYS A 149 2.49 -4.08 1.93
N LEU A 150 1.29 -3.90 1.40
CA LEU A 150 1.11 -3.53 -0.01
C LEU A 150 1.35 -2.03 -0.27
N CYS A 151 1.28 -1.19 0.77
CA CYS A 151 1.59 0.22 0.66
C CYS A 151 3.09 0.48 0.87
N ARG A 152 3.88 0.64 -0.21
CA ARG A 152 5.34 0.90 -0.14
C ARG A 152 5.68 2.05 0.81
N SER A 153 4.92 3.14 0.72
CA SER A 153 5.13 4.34 1.55
C SER A 153 4.96 4.05 3.04
N ILE A 154 3.97 3.22 3.40
CA ILE A 154 3.69 2.88 4.79
C ILE A 154 4.71 1.87 5.29
N ALA A 155 4.93 0.77 4.55
CA ALA A 155 5.85 -0.28 4.95
C ALA A 155 7.28 0.25 5.13
N CYS A 156 7.76 1.11 4.23
CA CYS A 156 9.14 1.59 4.26
C CYS A 156 9.29 3.02 4.78
N PHE A 157 8.22 3.66 5.26
CA PHE A 157 8.18 5.11 5.50
C PHE A 157 8.71 5.94 4.32
N ALA A 158 8.62 5.41 3.11
CA ALA A 158 9.19 6.00 1.91
C ALA A 158 8.32 7.16 1.40
N GLU A 159 8.91 8.01 0.57
CA GLU A 159 8.15 9.04 -0.14
C GLU A 159 7.08 8.40 -1.04
N PRO A 160 5.81 8.86 -0.99
CA PRO A 160 4.76 8.29 -1.84
C PRO A 160 5.03 8.37 -3.34
N TRP A 161 5.64 9.48 -3.77
CA TRP A 161 6.13 9.64 -5.13
C TRP A 161 7.38 10.55 -5.14
N PRO A 162 8.58 10.00 -5.41
CA PRO A 162 9.82 10.77 -5.40
C PRO A 162 9.94 11.59 -6.69
N GLN A 163 9.45 12.84 -6.67
CA GLN A 163 9.42 13.69 -7.87
C GLN A 163 10.80 14.01 -8.43
N SER A 164 11.80 14.13 -7.55
CA SER A 164 13.12 14.63 -7.91
C SER A 164 13.94 13.69 -8.82
N ASN A 165 13.50 12.44 -9.00
CA ASN A 165 14.19 11.42 -9.78
C ASN A 165 13.26 10.62 -10.72
N ALA A 166 12.00 11.03 -10.88
CA ALA A 166 11.01 10.23 -11.61
C ALA A 166 11.20 10.35 -13.14
N SER A 167 11.63 9.25 -13.77
CA SER A 167 11.55 9.05 -15.23
C SER A 167 10.14 8.67 -15.71
N SER A 168 9.21 8.47 -14.77
CA SER A 168 7.83 8.04 -14.97
C SER A 168 6.84 8.99 -14.29
N THR A 169 5.58 8.92 -14.71
CA THR A 169 4.48 9.64 -14.07
C THR A 169 4.21 9.09 -12.67
N MET A 170 3.52 9.88 -11.83
CA MET A 170 3.09 9.45 -10.50
C MET A 170 2.30 8.14 -10.54
N ALA A 171 1.36 8.01 -11.47
CA ALA A 171 0.52 6.82 -11.58
C ALA A 171 1.34 5.58 -11.96
N GLU A 172 2.25 5.70 -12.93
CA GLU A 172 3.16 4.61 -13.33
C GLU A 172 4.03 4.17 -12.15
N TYR A 173 4.69 5.11 -11.45
CA TYR A 173 5.52 4.80 -10.29
C TYR A 173 4.75 4.08 -9.19
N VAL A 174 3.56 4.59 -8.85
CA VAL A 174 2.75 4.04 -7.77
C VAL A 174 2.18 2.67 -8.12
N LEU A 175 1.67 2.48 -9.34
CA LEU A 175 1.13 1.20 -9.78
C LEU A 175 2.24 0.15 -9.89
N HIS A 176 3.41 0.52 -10.40
CA HIS A 176 4.62 -0.31 -10.37
C HIS A 176 4.92 -0.80 -8.94
N ALA A 177 4.98 0.13 -7.98
CA ALA A 177 5.24 -0.20 -6.58
C ALA A 177 4.16 -1.12 -5.98
N SER A 178 2.88 -0.81 -6.18
CA SER A 178 1.77 -1.61 -5.68
C SER A 178 1.76 -3.02 -6.25
N TYR A 179 2.00 -3.18 -7.56
CA TYR A 179 2.07 -4.48 -8.20
C TYR A 179 3.25 -5.30 -7.70
N ARG A 180 4.46 -4.73 -7.68
CA ARG A 180 5.64 -5.46 -7.16
C ARG A 180 5.39 -5.99 -5.77
N ARG A 181 4.84 -5.17 -4.87
CA ARG A 181 4.55 -5.60 -3.50
C ARG A 181 3.46 -6.67 -3.44
N ALA A 182 2.41 -6.58 -4.25
CA ALA A 182 1.34 -7.59 -4.35
C ALA A 182 1.81 -8.92 -4.95
N LEU A 183 2.85 -8.88 -5.78
CA LEU A 183 3.50 -10.06 -6.34
C LEU A 183 4.61 -10.61 -5.43
N THR A 184 5.01 -9.89 -4.37
CA THR A 184 6.13 -10.27 -3.49
C THR A 184 5.67 -10.81 -2.14
N TYR A 185 4.80 -10.07 -1.46
CA TYR A 185 4.58 -10.23 -0.02
C TYR A 185 3.38 -11.11 0.35
N PRO A 186 2.17 -10.92 -0.22
CA PRO A 186 0.97 -11.59 0.27
C PRO A 186 0.93 -13.07 -0.12
N LEU A 187 -0.12 -13.74 0.38
CA LEU A 187 -0.40 -15.15 0.09
C LEU A 187 -0.58 -15.42 -1.41
N TYR A 188 -1.38 -14.59 -2.11
CA TYR A 188 -1.69 -14.78 -3.53
C TYR A 188 -0.89 -13.83 -4.42
N ARG A 189 0.17 -14.32 -5.05
CA ARG A 189 1.09 -13.52 -5.87
C ARG A 189 0.70 -13.61 -7.34
N SER A 190 -0.45 -13.01 -7.67
CA SER A 190 -1.08 -13.18 -8.98
C SER A 190 -1.15 -11.88 -9.77
N TRP A 191 -0.63 -11.89 -11.00
CA TRP A 191 -0.77 -10.79 -11.96
C TRP A 191 -2.25 -10.51 -12.27
N ALA A 192 -3.05 -11.56 -12.46
CA ALA A 192 -4.47 -11.44 -12.76
C ALA A 192 -5.24 -10.75 -11.61
N LEU A 193 -4.89 -11.06 -10.36
CA LEU A 193 -5.45 -10.39 -9.19
C LEU A 193 -5.05 -8.91 -9.16
N CYS A 194 -3.78 -8.58 -9.38
CA CYS A 194 -3.32 -7.18 -9.44
C CYS A 194 -4.06 -6.38 -10.52
N ALA A 195 -4.20 -6.96 -11.71
CA ALA A 195 -4.93 -6.36 -12.82
C ALA A 195 -6.43 -6.17 -12.51
N GLN A 196 -7.05 -7.08 -11.76
CA GLN A 196 -8.43 -6.92 -11.34
C GLN A 196 -8.57 -5.82 -10.29
N VAL A 197 -7.69 -5.79 -9.29
CA VAL A 197 -7.65 -4.74 -8.25
C VAL A 197 -7.45 -3.35 -8.86
N HIS A 198 -6.60 -3.23 -9.88
CA HIS A 198 -6.39 -1.96 -10.60
C HIS A 198 -7.67 -1.51 -11.34
N LYS A 199 -8.40 -2.43 -11.99
CA LYS A 199 -9.71 -2.11 -12.58
C LYS A 199 -10.72 -1.66 -11.53
N ASP A 200 -10.74 -2.32 -10.38
CA ASP A 200 -11.64 -2.02 -9.29
C ASP A 200 -11.32 -0.66 -8.66
N LEU A 201 -10.03 -0.31 -8.57
CA LEU A 201 -9.58 1.01 -8.16
C LEU A 201 -10.09 2.10 -9.10
N TYR A 202 -9.93 1.91 -10.41
CA TYR A 202 -10.48 2.83 -11.40
C TYR A 202 -12.01 2.92 -11.29
N SER A 203 -12.69 1.79 -11.11
CA SER A 203 -14.14 1.73 -10.92
C SER A 203 -14.59 2.54 -9.71
N LEU A 204 -13.91 2.40 -8.55
CA LEU A 204 -14.20 3.12 -7.32
C LEU A 204 -14.08 4.63 -7.51
N LEU A 205 -12.96 5.09 -8.09
CA LEU A 205 -12.71 6.53 -8.31
C LEU A 205 -13.65 7.13 -9.37
N SER A 206 -14.19 6.31 -10.27
CA SER A 206 -15.12 6.73 -11.32
C SER A 206 -16.58 6.84 -10.87
N LYS A 207 -16.93 6.39 -9.66
CA LYS A 207 -18.30 6.50 -9.14
C LYS A 207 -18.68 7.96 -8.85
N CYS A 208 -19.96 8.29 -9.00
CA CYS A 208 -20.46 9.64 -8.68
C CYS A 208 -20.35 9.98 -7.18
N ASP A 209 -20.34 8.98 -6.32
CA ASP A 209 -20.18 9.06 -4.86
C ASP A 209 -18.78 8.63 -4.38
N ALA A 210 -17.76 8.67 -5.27
CA ALA A 210 -16.40 8.22 -4.97
C ALA A 210 -15.81 8.80 -3.68
N LYS A 211 -16.01 10.10 -3.39
CA LYS A 211 -15.56 10.71 -2.13
C LYS A 211 -16.11 10.01 -0.89
N ALA A 212 -17.40 9.69 -0.89
CA ALA A 212 -18.04 9.00 0.23
C ALA A 212 -17.51 7.56 0.37
N ARG A 213 -17.26 6.88 -0.75
CA ARG A 213 -16.62 5.56 -0.79
C ARG A 213 -15.21 5.60 -0.20
N ILE A 214 -14.38 6.56 -0.62
CA ILE A 214 -13.00 6.71 -0.11
C ILE A 214 -13.01 6.96 1.40
N LEU A 215 -13.84 7.89 1.89
CA LEU A 215 -13.95 8.15 3.33
C LEU A 215 -14.48 6.92 4.10
N HIS A 216 -15.33 6.12 3.48
CA HIS A 216 -15.76 4.85 4.06
C HIS A 216 -14.62 3.84 4.12
N VAL A 217 -13.82 3.69 3.05
CA VAL A 217 -12.63 2.83 3.04
C VAL A 217 -11.68 3.19 4.17
N LEU A 218 -11.39 4.49 4.36
CA LEU A 218 -10.50 4.94 5.44
C LEU A 218 -11.06 4.59 6.82
N ARG A 219 -12.38 4.74 7.04
CA ARG A 219 -13.04 4.33 8.29
C ARG A 219 -13.06 2.82 8.48
N ASP A 220 -13.21 2.08 7.40
CA ASP A 220 -13.20 0.62 7.44
C ASP A 220 -11.79 0.10 7.77
N MET A 221 -10.76 0.77 7.27
CA MET A 221 -9.35 0.49 7.64
C MET A 221 -9.07 0.72 9.12
N ASP A 222 -9.66 1.73 9.76
CA ASP A 222 -9.58 1.92 11.21
C ASP A 222 -10.17 0.71 11.96
N ALA A 223 -11.34 0.23 11.50
CA ALA A 223 -11.96 -0.97 12.05
C ALA A 223 -11.10 -2.23 11.81
N ILE A 224 -10.49 -2.37 10.64
CA ILE A 224 -9.58 -3.48 10.32
C ILE A 224 -8.34 -3.44 11.23
N PHE A 225 -7.76 -2.25 11.45
CA PHE A 225 -6.59 -2.11 12.32
C PHE A 225 -6.91 -2.47 13.77
N ALA A 226 -8.15 -2.22 14.21
CA ALA A 226 -8.63 -2.65 15.52
C ALA A 226 -8.81 -4.17 15.67
N LEU A 227 -8.79 -4.95 14.57
CA LEU A 227 -8.83 -6.43 14.62
C LEU A 227 -7.45 -7.06 14.85
N ALA A 228 -6.36 -6.34 14.58
CA ALA A 228 -5.01 -6.85 14.72
C ALA A 228 -4.58 -7.21 16.17
N PRO A 229 -4.99 -6.46 17.22
CA PRO A 229 -4.57 -6.75 18.60
C PRO A 229 -5.33 -7.90 19.25
N THR A 230 -4.71 -8.58 20.22
CA THR A 230 -5.29 -9.81 20.83
C THR A 230 -6.10 -9.60 22.12
N GLY A 231 -6.40 -8.35 22.50
CA GLY A 231 -7.42 -8.04 23.51
C GLY A 231 -6.94 -8.07 24.98
N THR A 232 -5.65 -7.86 25.24
CA THR A 232 -5.06 -7.95 26.59
C THR A 232 -5.22 -6.69 27.45
N GLY A 233 -5.71 -5.57 26.89
CA GLY A 233 -5.91 -4.29 27.60
C GLY A 233 -4.62 -3.53 27.94
N VAL A 234 -3.46 -4.04 27.49
CA VAL A 234 -2.16 -3.37 27.51
C VAL A 234 -1.81 -3.05 26.05
N PRO A 235 -1.31 -1.84 25.72
CA PRO A 235 -0.93 -1.52 24.35
C PRO A 235 0.09 -2.53 23.80
N GLU A 236 -0.35 -3.33 22.83
CA GLU A 236 0.47 -4.35 22.19
C GLU A 236 1.40 -3.71 21.14
N PRO A 237 2.54 -4.35 20.81
CA PRO A 237 3.44 -3.88 19.76
C PRO A 237 2.73 -3.53 18.44
N MET A 238 1.71 -4.30 18.06
CA MET A 238 0.93 -4.05 16.85
C MET A 238 0.10 -2.76 16.94
N GLU A 239 -0.58 -2.52 18.08
CA GLU A 239 -1.36 -1.30 18.31
C GLU A 239 -0.47 -0.05 18.23
N ILE A 240 0.72 -0.09 18.84
CA ILE A 240 1.65 1.04 18.85
C ILE A 240 2.07 1.42 17.42
N VAL A 241 2.36 0.42 16.59
CA VAL A 241 2.79 0.65 15.20
C VAL A 241 1.63 1.12 14.34
N LEU A 242 0.46 0.49 14.44
CA LEU A 242 -0.72 0.88 13.67
C LEU A 242 -1.20 2.28 14.05
N GLN A 243 -1.15 2.66 15.33
CA GLN A 243 -1.45 4.01 15.78
C GLN A 243 -0.48 5.03 15.17
N LEU A 244 0.84 4.75 15.19
CA LEU A 244 1.81 5.63 14.54
C LEU A 244 1.53 5.76 13.04
N ILE A 245 1.27 4.65 12.36
CA ILE A 245 0.92 4.63 10.93
C ILE A 245 -0.33 5.48 10.68
N TRP A 246 -1.36 5.32 11.51
CA TRP A 246 -2.60 6.08 11.40
C TRP A 246 -2.34 7.58 11.52
N ASP A 247 -1.64 7.99 12.57
CA ASP A 247 -1.39 9.40 12.88
C ASP A 247 -0.58 10.12 11.80
N VAL A 248 0.39 9.44 11.18
CA VAL A 248 1.32 10.09 10.24
C VAL A 248 0.98 9.87 8.76
N TRP A 249 0.11 8.90 8.45
CA TRP A 249 -0.30 8.60 7.07
C TRP A 249 -1.80 8.77 6.86
N PHE A 250 -2.64 8.02 7.60
CA PHE A 250 -4.07 7.93 7.32
C PHE A 250 -4.86 9.16 7.78
N ALA A 251 -4.62 9.68 8.98
CA ALA A 251 -5.33 10.86 9.48
C ALA A 251 -5.05 12.12 8.62
N PRO A 252 -3.79 12.44 8.24
CA PRO A 252 -3.52 13.51 7.27
C PRO A 252 -4.17 13.27 5.91
N LEU A 253 -4.17 12.01 5.43
CA LEU A 253 -4.81 11.63 4.17
C LEU A 253 -6.33 11.83 4.21
N GLU A 254 -7.01 11.45 5.31
CA GLU A 254 -8.45 11.65 5.48
C GLU A 254 -8.80 13.14 5.43
N VAL A 255 -8.04 13.98 6.14
CA VAL A 255 -8.21 15.44 6.10
C VAL A 255 -8.05 15.97 4.68
N TRP A 256 -7.05 15.50 3.94
CA TRP A 256 -6.85 15.88 2.54
C TRP A 256 -8.01 15.43 1.64
N VAL A 257 -8.49 14.19 1.77
CA VAL A 257 -9.65 13.67 1.01
C VAL A 257 -10.90 14.51 1.25
N GLN A 258 -11.12 15.00 2.47
CA GLN A 258 -12.25 15.88 2.79
C GLN A 258 -12.21 17.21 2.01
N THR A 259 -11.05 17.64 1.52
CA THR A 259 -10.91 18.85 0.69
C THR A 259 -11.23 18.64 -0.79
N LEU A 260 -11.22 17.39 -1.27
CA LEU A 260 -11.38 17.08 -2.69
C LEU A 260 -12.78 17.38 -3.23
N THR A 261 -12.82 17.92 -4.44
CA THR A 261 -14.03 18.04 -5.26
C THR A 261 -14.25 16.76 -6.10
N PRO A 262 -15.47 16.52 -6.60
CA PRO A 262 -15.71 15.45 -7.56
C PRO A 262 -14.83 15.55 -8.82
N GLU A 263 -14.49 16.76 -9.24
CA GLU A 263 -13.57 17.04 -10.35
C GLU A 263 -12.16 16.56 -10.06
N ASP A 264 -11.63 16.84 -8.86
CA ASP A 264 -10.28 16.39 -8.46
C ASP A 264 -10.17 14.85 -8.47
N ILE A 265 -11.21 14.17 -7.96
CA ILE A 265 -11.26 12.70 -7.94
C ILE A 265 -11.34 12.14 -9.36
N ARG A 266 -12.15 12.75 -10.24
CA ARG A 266 -12.22 12.36 -11.65
C ARG A 266 -10.89 12.57 -12.38
N ALA A 267 -10.19 13.67 -12.08
CA ALA A 267 -8.85 13.89 -12.61
C ALA A 267 -7.89 12.80 -12.14
N LEU A 268 -7.90 12.44 -10.85
CA LEU A 268 -7.10 11.33 -10.32
C LEU A 268 -7.44 10.00 -11.00
N ALA A 269 -8.73 9.68 -11.17
CA ALA A 269 -9.18 8.47 -11.87
C ALA A 269 -8.60 8.39 -13.29
N SER A 270 -8.53 9.52 -14.01
CA SER A 270 -7.95 9.56 -15.36
C SER A 270 -6.44 9.27 -15.39
N THR A 271 -5.70 9.65 -14.34
CA THR A 271 -4.25 9.39 -14.28
C THR A 271 -3.91 7.91 -14.16
N ILE A 272 -4.80 7.12 -13.55
CA ILE A 272 -4.60 5.67 -13.36
C ILE A 272 -5.24 4.82 -14.46
N LEU A 273 -5.83 5.42 -15.49
CA LEU A 273 -6.37 4.72 -16.66
C LEU A 273 -5.25 4.31 -17.66
N ILE A 274 -4.05 4.05 -17.14
CA ILE A 274 -2.94 3.54 -17.91
C ILE A 274 -2.98 2.01 -17.93
N PRO A 275 -2.75 1.34 -19.07
CA PRO A 275 -2.61 -0.09 -19.08
C PRO A 275 -1.29 -0.49 -18.42
N MET A 276 -1.34 -1.36 -17.41
CA MET A 276 -0.14 -2.02 -16.88
C MET A 276 0.13 -3.30 -17.67
N SER A 277 1.36 -3.45 -18.13
CA SER A 277 1.92 -4.66 -18.73
C SER A 277 2.91 -5.30 -17.77
N LYS A 278 3.20 -6.60 -17.96
CA LYS A 278 4.14 -7.32 -17.09
C LYS A 278 5.57 -6.79 -17.17
N ALA A 279 5.96 -6.21 -18.30
CA ALA A 279 7.24 -5.52 -18.44
C ALA A 279 7.33 -4.26 -17.57
N ASP A 280 6.21 -3.74 -17.06
CA ASP A 280 6.22 -2.56 -16.19
C ASP A 280 6.59 -2.90 -14.74
N VAL A 281 6.60 -4.18 -14.31
CA VAL A 281 7.01 -4.58 -12.94
C VAL A 281 8.47 -5.01 -12.80
N GLY A 282 9.15 -5.25 -13.92
CA GLY A 282 10.57 -5.53 -13.95
C GLY A 282 11.11 -5.78 -15.34
N ASN A 283 12.41 -6.07 -15.41
CA ASN A 283 13.16 -6.07 -16.66
C ASN A 283 13.46 -7.52 -17.13
N PRO A 284 13.80 -7.71 -18.41
CA PRO A 284 14.33 -9.00 -18.87
C PRO A 284 15.49 -9.48 -17.99
N GLY A 285 15.38 -10.69 -17.44
CA GLY A 285 16.36 -11.29 -16.53
C GLY A 285 16.19 -10.95 -15.04
N ASP A 286 15.26 -10.07 -14.69
CA ASP A 286 14.88 -9.77 -13.30
C ASP A 286 13.39 -9.38 -13.26
N TRP A 287 12.53 -10.30 -12.80
CA TRP A 287 11.05 -10.19 -12.85
C TRP A 287 10.42 -10.25 -14.26
N ASP A 288 11.02 -10.99 -15.19
CA ASP A 288 10.44 -11.20 -16.52
C ASP A 288 9.28 -12.21 -16.47
N LEU A 289 8.09 -11.73 -16.08
CA LEU A 289 6.93 -12.58 -15.87
C LEU A 289 6.46 -13.27 -17.15
N ASP A 290 6.60 -12.64 -18.32
CA ASP A 290 6.19 -13.25 -19.58
C ASP A 290 7.10 -14.43 -19.95
N THR A 291 8.41 -14.27 -19.77
CA THR A 291 9.38 -15.36 -19.96
C THR A 291 9.14 -16.48 -18.94
N LEU A 292 8.94 -16.14 -17.66
CA LEU A 292 8.68 -17.12 -16.60
C LEU A 292 7.44 -17.95 -16.88
N GLU A 293 6.32 -17.29 -17.20
CA GLU A 293 5.08 -18.01 -17.50
C GLU A 293 5.17 -18.80 -18.80
N TRP A 294 5.90 -18.32 -19.81
CA TRP A 294 6.12 -19.09 -21.04
C TRP A 294 6.90 -20.36 -20.76
N ALA A 295 8.04 -20.27 -20.07
CA ALA A 295 8.84 -21.42 -19.69
C ALA A 295 8.05 -22.42 -18.85
N ALA A 296 7.23 -21.92 -17.93
CA ALA A 296 6.38 -22.74 -17.09
C ALA A 296 5.31 -23.50 -17.91
N ARG A 297 4.66 -22.84 -18.88
CA ARG A 297 3.68 -23.49 -19.78
C ARG A 297 4.32 -24.58 -20.65
N GLU A 298 5.50 -24.34 -21.20
CA GLU A 298 6.22 -25.35 -22.00
C GLU A 298 6.56 -26.59 -21.15
N ALA A 299 7.08 -26.39 -19.93
CA ALA A 299 7.36 -27.50 -19.01
C ALA A 299 6.08 -28.26 -18.61
N ALA A 300 4.94 -27.56 -18.52
CA ALA A 300 3.65 -28.16 -18.26
C ALA A 300 3.18 -29.09 -19.39
N ASP A 301 3.33 -28.63 -20.63
CA ASP A 301 2.94 -29.37 -21.83
C ASP A 301 3.85 -30.59 -22.07
N GLU A 302 5.12 -30.52 -21.66
CA GLU A 302 6.08 -31.63 -21.73
C GLU A 302 5.89 -32.68 -20.61
N GLY A 303 4.98 -32.44 -19.67
CA GLY A 303 4.65 -33.36 -18.58
C GLY A 303 5.67 -33.37 -17.44
N GLU A 304 6.50 -32.33 -17.33
CA GLU A 304 7.56 -32.20 -16.32
C GLU A 304 7.07 -31.61 -14.98
N ILE A 305 5.77 -31.42 -14.78
CA ILE A 305 5.21 -30.89 -13.52
C ILE A 305 5.24 -31.96 -12.42
N GLY A 306 6.44 -32.27 -11.96
CA GLY A 306 6.72 -33.02 -10.74
C GLY A 306 7.26 -32.08 -9.67
N GLY A 307 6.38 -31.24 -9.11
CA GLY A 307 6.57 -30.53 -7.84
C GLY A 307 7.76 -29.56 -7.79
N TYR A 308 7.49 -28.27 -8.01
CA TYR A 308 8.32 -27.23 -7.41
C TYR A 308 7.97 -27.20 -5.91
N VAL A 309 8.80 -27.87 -5.09
CA VAL A 309 8.74 -27.86 -3.61
C VAL A 309 10.01 -27.22 -3.07
#